data_AF-A0A259BRL3-F1
#
_entry.id   AF-A0A259BRL3-F1
#
_cell.length_a   1.000
_cell.length_b   1.000
_cell.length_c   1.000
_cell.angle_alpha   90.00
_cell.angle_beta   90.00
_cell.angle_gamma   90.00
#
_symmetry.space_group_name_H-M   'P 1'
#
loop_
_entity.id
_entity.type
_entity.pdbx_description
1 polymer ?
#
loop_
_entity_poly.entity_id
_entity_poly.type
_entity_poly.pdbx_seq_one_letter_code
_entity_poly.pdbx_strand_id
1 'polypeptide(L)'
;LSGEDEMLFSGEFWAGAQALSLGLADGIGDLREILQGRHGRAVRTPLITAPGGWLGRRVPGVGSALPAGGAVGAGLAQGLAGVAEERALWARYGL
;
A
#
# COMPACT_ATOMS: atom_id res chain seq x y z
N LEU A 1 6.91 28.45 7.88
CA LEU A 1 8.03 27.52 8.09
C LEU A 1 9.09 28.22 8.90
N SER A 2 9.62 27.55 9.92
CA SER A 2 10.65 28.05 10.83
C SER A 2 11.86 27.14 10.70
N GLY A 3 12.86 27.56 9.93
CA GLY A 3 14.07 26.79 9.65
C GLY A 3 14.83 27.35 8.45
N GLU A 4 16.11 27.04 8.34
CA GLU A 4 16.91 27.42 7.16
C GLU A 4 16.54 26.52 5.96
N ASP A 5 16.43 27.12 4.78
CA ASP A 5 15.93 26.47 3.55
C ASP A 5 16.76 25.24 3.18
N GLU A 6 18.09 25.35 3.27
CA GLU A 6 19.03 24.27 2.97
C GLU A 6 18.87 23.07 3.91
N MET A 7 18.48 23.29 5.16
CA MET A 7 18.18 22.24 6.13
C MET A 7 16.81 21.61 5.87
N LEU A 8 15.77 22.42 5.64
CA LEU A 8 14.40 21.93 5.39
C LEU A 8 14.27 21.13 4.09
N PHE A 9 15.14 21.35 3.11
CA PHE A 9 15.12 20.68 1.80
C PHE A 9 16.36 19.80 1.54
N SER A 10 17.07 19.42 2.60
CA SER A 10 18.25 18.54 2.56
C SER A 10 17.92 17.07 2.24
N GLY A 11 16.65 16.65 2.38
CA GLY A 11 16.24 15.24 2.35
C GLY A 11 16.31 14.54 3.70
N GLU A 12 16.62 15.26 4.78
CA GLU A 12 16.49 14.77 6.15
C GLU A 12 15.03 14.49 6.52
N PHE A 13 14.83 13.73 7.60
CA PHE A 13 13.53 13.36 8.12
C PHE A 13 13.33 13.92 9.54
N TRP A 14 12.12 14.39 9.81
CA TRP A 14 11.76 14.98 11.10
C TRP A 14 10.73 14.11 11.82
N ALA A 15 10.90 13.95 13.13
CA ALA A 15 9.84 13.41 13.98
C ALA A 15 8.66 14.40 14.01
N GLY A 16 7.43 13.89 14.18
CA GLY A 16 6.22 14.71 14.11
C GLY A 16 6.26 15.97 14.99
N ALA A 17 6.72 15.84 16.23
CA ALA A 17 6.82 16.99 17.16
C ALA A 17 7.79 18.07 16.66
N GLN A 18 8.88 17.66 15.99
CA GLN A 18 9.84 18.57 15.37
C GLN A 18 9.27 19.18 14.08
N ALA A 19 8.53 18.42 13.29
CA ALA A 19 7.84 18.96 12.12
C ALA A 19 6.84 20.07 12.51
N LEU A 20 6.16 19.95 13.67
CA LEU A 20 5.31 21.01 14.22
C LEU A 20 6.12 22.27 14.56
N SER A 21 7.25 22.15 15.25
CA SER A 21 8.06 23.32 15.64
C SER A 21 8.69 24.03 14.44
N LEU A 22 8.98 23.30 13.37
CA LEU A 22 9.44 23.83 12.08
C LEU A 22 8.28 24.35 11.20
N GLY A 23 7.02 24.14 11.61
CA GLY A 23 5.83 24.51 10.86
C GLY A 23 5.60 23.68 9.60
N LEU A 24 6.28 22.54 9.46
CA LEU A 24 6.13 21.60 8.35
C LEU A 24 4.84 20.78 8.43
N ALA A 25 4.27 20.66 9.63
CA ALA A 25 2.99 20.00 9.88
C ALA A 25 2.05 20.92 10.66
N ASP A 26 0.75 20.79 10.41
CA ASP A 26 -0.29 21.57 11.10
C ASP A 26 -0.74 20.96 12.43
N GLY A 27 -0.52 19.66 12.64
CA GLY A 27 -0.99 18.92 13.81
C GLY A 27 -0.52 17.46 13.84
N ILE A 28 -0.69 16.83 14.99
CA ILE A 28 -0.48 15.38 15.20
C ILE A 28 -1.72 14.83 15.89
N GLY A 29 -2.21 13.68 15.45
CA GLY A 29 -3.36 13.02 16.08
C GLY A 29 -3.75 11.73 15.37
N ASP A 30 -4.75 11.04 15.92
CA ASP A 30 -5.33 9.85 15.32
C ASP A 30 -6.28 10.21 14.16
N LEU A 31 -6.23 9.42 13.08
CA LEU A 31 -7.03 9.64 11.88
C LEU A 31 -8.53 9.72 12.18
N ARG A 32 -9.04 8.81 13.02
CA ARG A 32 -10.47 8.75 13.35
C ARG A 32 -10.88 9.96 14.17
N GLU A 33 -10.08 10.35 15.15
CA GLU A 33 -10.36 11.53 15.99
C GLU A 33 -10.37 12.81 15.16
N ILE A 34 -9.37 13.01 14.29
CA ILE A 34 -9.28 14.19 13.42
C ILE A 34 -10.49 14.27 12.48
N LEU A 35 -10.83 13.15 11.82
CA LEU A 35 -11.97 13.12 10.89
C LEU A 35 -13.31 13.34 11.60
N GLN A 36 -13.49 12.77 12.80
CA GLN A 36 -14.70 12.99 13.59
C GLN A 36 -14.80 14.43 14.11
N GLY A 37 -13.69 15.03 14.53
CA GLY A 37 -13.64 16.43 14.96
C GLY A 37 -14.03 17.39 13.82
N ARG A 38 -13.60 17.08 12.58
CA ARG A 38 -13.85 17.94 11.42
C ARG A 38 -15.21 17.72 10.74
N HIS A 39 -15.68 16.47 10.68
CA HIS A 39 -16.84 16.07 9.89
C HIS A 39 -18.00 15.50 10.72
N GLY A 40 -17.82 15.40 12.04
CA GLY A 40 -18.80 14.85 12.96
C GLY A 40 -18.69 13.33 13.16
N ARG A 41 -19.41 12.83 14.17
CA ARG A 41 -19.33 11.43 14.62
C ARG A 41 -19.80 10.39 13.61
N ALA A 42 -20.58 10.79 12.60
CA ALA A 42 -21.11 9.89 11.58
C ALA A 42 -20.14 9.66 10.40
N VAL A 43 -18.93 10.24 10.42
CA VAL A 43 -17.93 10.04 9.36
C VAL A 43 -17.57 8.55 9.24
N ARG A 44 -17.59 8.05 8.01
CA ARG A 44 -17.25 6.65 7.69
C ARG A 44 -15.83 6.59 7.14
N THR A 45 -14.98 5.75 7.74
CA THR A 45 -13.60 5.50 7.32
C THR A 45 -13.45 4.03 6.89
N PRO A 46 -13.95 3.65 5.70
CA PRO A 46 -13.87 2.26 5.25
C PRO A 46 -12.42 1.85 5.03
N LEU A 47 -12.05 0.66 5.49
CA LEU A 47 -10.75 0.08 5.18
C LEU A 47 -10.73 -0.35 3.72
N ILE A 48 -9.86 0.27 2.91
CA ILE A 48 -9.65 -0.14 1.53
C ILE A 48 -8.64 -1.29 1.55
N THR A 49 -9.14 -2.52 1.40
CA THR A 49 -8.28 -3.70 1.20
C THR A 49 -8.02 -3.91 -0.29
N ALA A 50 -6.88 -4.50 -0.64
CA ALA A 50 -6.65 -4.95 -2.00
C ALA A 50 -7.82 -5.85 -2.46
N PRO A 51 -8.33 -5.68 -3.69
CA PRO A 51 -9.43 -6.49 -4.18
C PRO A 51 -9.01 -7.96 -4.14
N GLY A 52 -9.72 -8.76 -3.34
CA GLY A 52 -9.57 -10.20 -3.35
C GLY A 52 -10.15 -10.75 -4.65
N GLY A 53 -9.30 -11.10 -5.61
CA GLY A 53 -9.74 -11.81 -6.81
C GLY A 53 -10.14 -13.24 -6.45
N TRP A 54 -11.11 -13.79 -7.18
CA TRP A 54 -11.53 -15.20 -7.05
C TRP A 54 -10.39 -16.22 -7.30
N LEU A 55 -9.37 -15.83 -8.07
CA LEU A 55 -8.14 -16.59 -8.35
C LEU A 55 -6.86 -15.78 -8.06
N GLY A 56 -6.99 -14.60 -7.46
CA GLY A 56 -5.90 -13.64 -7.31
C GLY A 56 -5.19 -13.83 -5.98
N ARG A 57 -3.91 -14.22 -6.05
CA ARG A 57 -2.96 -14.25 -4.92
C ARG A 57 -3.23 -13.05 -4.00
N ARG A 58 -3.55 -13.33 -2.73
CA ARG A 58 -3.73 -12.30 -1.69
C ARG A 58 -2.53 -11.37 -1.75
N VAL A 59 -2.73 -10.13 -2.19
CA VAL A 59 -1.73 -9.08 -2.01
C VAL A 59 -1.70 -8.85 -0.49
N PRO A 60 -0.57 -9.04 0.19
CA PRO A 60 -0.47 -8.79 1.62
C PRO A 60 -0.88 -7.33 1.87
N GLY A 61 -2.06 -7.11 2.45
CA GLY A 61 -2.47 -5.79 2.89
C GLY A 61 -1.57 -5.31 4.03
N VAL A 62 -1.66 -4.02 4.36
CA VAL A 62 -1.04 -3.43 5.57
C VAL A 62 -1.61 -4.16 6.79
N GLY A 63 -0.89 -5.19 7.26
CA GLY A 63 -1.36 -6.13 8.29
C GLY A 63 -0.98 -7.60 8.04
N SER A 64 -0.57 -7.97 6.82
CA SER A 64 -0.17 -9.35 6.49
C SER A 64 1.33 -9.57 6.67
N ALA A 65 1.79 -9.40 7.92
CA ALA A 65 3.10 -9.89 8.34
C ALA A 65 2.96 -11.36 8.79
N LEU A 66 2.93 -12.29 7.84
CA LEU A 66 3.33 -13.69 8.07
C LEU A 66 4.10 -14.19 6.83
N PRO A 67 5.41 -14.45 6.94
CA PRO A 67 6.14 -15.17 5.92
C PRO A 67 5.91 -16.67 6.14
N ALA A 68 4.94 -17.26 5.43
CA ALA A 68 4.97 -18.68 5.12
C ALA A 68 5.66 -18.77 3.73
N GLY A 69 6.97 -18.97 3.65
CA GLY A 69 7.61 -20.19 4.08
C GLY A 69 7.75 -21.10 2.86
N GLY A 70 8.84 -20.89 2.10
CA GLY A 70 9.49 -21.82 1.17
C GLY A 70 8.62 -22.64 0.18
N ALA A 71 8.61 -22.24 -1.09
CA ALA A 71 8.65 -23.12 -2.29
C ALA A 71 8.31 -22.33 -3.57
N VAL A 72 9.10 -21.30 -3.88
CA VAL A 72 8.85 -20.42 -5.04
C VAL A 72 9.15 -21.12 -6.38
N GLY A 73 9.89 -22.23 -6.41
CA GLY A 73 10.37 -22.83 -7.67
C GLY A 73 9.33 -23.64 -8.46
N ALA A 74 8.64 -24.59 -7.83
CA ALA A 74 7.85 -25.59 -8.56
C ALA A 74 6.49 -25.06 -9.07
N GLY A 75 5.82 -24.21 -8.28
CA GLY A 75 4.51 -23.65 -8.66
C GLY A 75 4.60 -22.61 -9.78
N LEU A 76 5.72 -21.90 -9.89
CA LEU A 76 5.94 -20.95 -10.98
C LEU A 76 6.18 -21.67 -12.32
N ALA A 77 6.94 -22.76 -12.33
CA ALA A 77 7.21 -23.52 -13.55
C ALA A 77 5.94 -24.14 -14.15
N GLN A 78 5.07 -24.73 -13.33
CA GLN A 78 3.77 -25.24 -13.79
C GLN A 78 2.82 -24.12 -14.23
N GLY A 79 2.83 -22.96 -13.55
CA GLY A 79 2.00 -21.82 -13.93
C GLY A 79 2.40 -21.21 -15.29
N LEU A 80 3.69 -21.15 -15.59
CA LEU A 80 4.19 -20.64 -16.87
C LEU A 80 3.89 -21.61 -18.04
N ALA A 81 3.94 -22.93 -17.79
CA ALA A 81 3.57 -23.93 -18.79
C ALA A 81 2.08 -23.84 -19.18
N GLY A 82 1.18 -23.67 -18.20
CA GLY A 82 -0.25 -23.50 -18.47
C GLY A 82 -0.58 -22.23 -19.26
N VAL A 83 0.07 -21.10 -18.94
CA VAL A 83 -0.12 -19.84 -19.69
C VAL A 83 0.37 -19.95 -21.14
N ALA A 84 1.42 -20.74 -21.39
CA ALA A 84 1.93 -21.00 -22.73
C ALA A 84 0.98 -21.89 -23.56
N GLU A 85 0.41 -22.94 -22.96
CA GLU A 85 -0.61 -23.78 -23.61
C GLU A 85 -1.87 -22.99 -23.96
N GLU A 86 -2.30 -22.11 -23.05
CA GLU A 86 -3.46 -21.26 -23.29
C GLU A 86 -3.22 -20.33 -24.49
N ARG A 87 -2.09 -19.61 -24.52
CA ARG A 87 -1.74 -18.79 -25.71
C ARG A 87 -1.66 -19.61 -27.00
N ALA A 88 -1.14 -20.83 -26.96
CA ALA A 88 -1.07 -21.69 -28.14
C ALA A 88 -2.47 -22.10 -28.66
N LEU A 89 -3.44 -22.30 -27.77
CA LEU A 89 -4.81 -22.66 -28.14
C LEU A 89 -5.62 -21.49 -28.71
N TRP A 90 -5.32 -20.25 -28.31
CA TRP A 90 -5.97 -19.04 -28.80
C TRP A 90 -5.33 -18.47 -30.07
N ALA A 91 -4.04 -18.75 -30.31
CA ALA A 91 -3.32 -18.29 -31.51
C ALA A 91 -3.95 -18.76 -32.83
N ARG A 92 -4.66 -19.91 -32.85
CA ARG A 92 -5.38 -20.39 -34.04
C ARG A 92 -6.60 -19.54 -34.43
N TYR A 93 -7.09 -18.73 -33.49
CA TYR A 93 -8.19 -17.79 -33.72
C TYR A 93 -7.71 -16.34 -33.92
N GLY A 94 -6.38 -16.11 -33.98
CA GLY A 94 -5.78 -14.82 -34.34
C GLY A 94 -5.75 -13.77 -33.21
N LEU A 95 -5.81 -14.20 -31.95
CA LEU A 95 -5.63 -13.37 -30.75
C LEU A 95 -4.36 -13.75 -30.00
#